data_AF-A0A917U097-F1
#
_entry.id   AF-A0A917U097-F1
#
_cell.length_a   1.000
_cell.length_b   1.000
_cell.length_c   1.000
_cell.angle_alpha   90.00
_cell.angle_beta   90.00
_cell.angle_gamma   90.00
#
_symmetry.space_group_name_H-M   'P 1'
#
loop_
_entity.id
_entity.type
_entity.pdbx_description
1 polymer ?
#
loop_
_entity_poly.entity_id
_entity_poly.type
_entity_poly.pdbx_seq_one_letter_code
_entity_poly.pdbx_strand_id
1 'polypeptide(L)'
;MTRAPALARLADLLREDYPTPAVSGVVRFSAGTHIGYQFNAAGQITAQKSLFLSRTSAANTDLRIRVQGRGLYYRITNGTLAGYLASAVPGQRVLLGAVVPHTYAPPRKLAFNPGTYTGYRYDAGWAVAAKKTFTFTRSSAAPFGATAWVNGRLSYQITGGVYAGYWLPAAAGLVPA
;
A
#
# COMPACT_ATOMS: atom_id res chain seq x y z
N MET A 1 -16.53 -22.23 -8.78
CA MET A 1 -16.30 -20.89 -8.19
C MET A 1 -17.41 -19.96 -8.65
N THR A 2 -18.25 -19.49 -7.73
CA THR A 2 -19.33 -18.55 -8.01
C THR A 2 -18.72 -17.22 -8.46
N ARG A 3 -18.92 -16.84 -9.73
CA ARG A 3 -18.42 -15.60 -10.34
C ARG A 3 -19.15 -14.35 -9.81
N ALA A 4 -19.37 -14.26 -8.50
CA ALA A 4 -20.20 -13.23 -7.86
C ALA A 4 -19.34 -12.00 -7.49
N PRO A 5 -19.53 -10.84 -8.16
CA PRO A 5 -18.72 -9.64 -7.91
C PRO A 5 -18.84 -9.11 -6.47
N ALA A 6 -20.00 -9.31 -5.84
CA ALA A 6 -20.24 -8.90 -4.45
C ALA A 6 -19.30 -9.63 -3.46
N LEU A 7 -19.08 -10.93 -3.66
CA LEU A 7 -18.21 -11.75 -2.83
C LEU A 7 -16.74 -11.34 -2.99
N ALA A 8 -16.33 -11.03 -4.22
CA ALA A 8 -14.97 -10.55 -4.48
C ALA A 8 -14.71 -9.19 -3.83
N ARG A 9 -15.70 -8.28 -3.86
CA ARG A 9 -15.61 -6.99 -3.16
C ARG A 9 -15.54 -7.14 -1.64
N LEU A 10 -16.33 -8.04 -1.05
CA LEU A 10 -16.27 -8.33 0.39
C LEU A 10 -14.92 -8.93 0.81
N ALA A 11 -14.33 -9.79 -0.02
CA ALA A 11 -12.99 -10.33 0.23
C ALA A 11 -11.91 -9.24 0.15
N ASP A 12 -12.03 -8.29 -0.79
CA ASP A 12 -11.12 -7.16 -0.89
C ASP A 12 -11.21 -6.25 0.36
N LEU A 13 -12.43 -5.96 0.85
CA LEU A 13 -12.66 -5.22 2.11
C LEU A 13 -12.11 -5.95 3.34
N LEU A 14 -12.36 -7.25 3.46
CA LEU A 14 -11.86 -8.05 4.59
C LEU A 14 -10.33 -7.98 4.69
N ARG A 15 -9.63 -7.97 3.55
CA ARG A 15 -8.16 -7.86 3.52
C ARG A 15 -7.65 -6.47 3.89
N GLU A 16 -8.43 -5.42 3.64
CA GLU A 16 -8.11 -4.06 4.11
C GLU A 16 -8.29 -3.92 5.64
N ASP A 17 -9.28 -4.62 6.19
CA ASP A 17 -9.59 -4.62 7.62
C ASP A 17 -8.63 -5.51 8.42
N TYR A 18 -8.26 -6.67 7.86
CA TYR A 18 -7.40 -7.67 8.49
C TYR A 18 -6.11 -7.88 7.69
N PRO A 19 -5.17 -6.91 7.70
CA PRO A 19 -3.89 -7.07 7.03
C PRO A 19 -3.10 -8.21 7.68
N THR A 20 -2.49 -9.06 6.86
CA THR A 20 -1.56 -10.09 7.34
C THR A 20 -0.43 -9.41 8.11
N PRO A 21 -0.26 -9.69 9.41
CA PRO A 21 0.59 -8.86 10.28
C PRO A 21 2.09 -9.07 10.00
N ALA A 22 2.50 -10.29 9.71
CA ALA A 22 3.89 -10.64 9.46
C ALA A 22 4.35 -10.08 8.10
N VAL A 23 5.03 -8.94 8.15
CA VAL A 23 5.57 -8.28 6.97
C VAL A 23 6.95 -7.75 7.29
N SER A 24 7.95 -8.33 6.65
CA SER A 24 9.33 -7.86 6.72
C SER A 24 9.67 -6.97 5.53
N GLY A 25 10.38 -5.87 5.76
CA GLY A 25 10.84 -5.02 4.68
C GLY A 25 11.46 -3.71 5.16
N VAL A 26 11.64 -2.79 4.23
CA VAL A 26 12.28 -1.49 4.48
C VAL A 26 11.22 -0.39 4.46
N VAL A 27 11.08 0.32 5.58
CA VAL A 27 10.27 1.54 5.66
C VAL A 27 11.14 2.72 5.29
N ARG A 28 10.75 3.44 4.24
CA ARG A 28 11.33 4.74 3.87
C ARG A 28 10.64 5.86 4.63
N PHE A 29 11.45 6.69 5.26
CA PHE A 29 11.07 7.91 5.96
C PHE A 29 11.48 9.13 5.14
N SER A 30 10.57 10.08 4.93
CA SER A 30 10.91 11.39 4.37
C SER A 30 11.78 12.19 5.35
N ALA A 31 12.32 13.33 4.92
CA ALA A 31 12.83 14.31 5.88
C ALA A 31 11.68 14.81 6.78
N GLY A 32 12.01 15.27 7.98
CA GLY A 32 11.09 15.84 8.97
C GLY A 32 11.02 15.05 10.27
N THR A 33 10.01 15.37 11.08
CA THR A 33 9.79 14.75 12.39
C THR A 33 8.90 13.52 12.27
N HIS A 34 9.33 12.43 12.89
CA HIS A 34 8.56 11.21 13.02
C HIS A 34 8.45 10.81 14.48
N ILE A 35 7.29 10.27 14.85
CA ILE A 35 7.03 9.78 16.19
C ILE A 35 6.74 8.29 16.09
N GLY A 36 7.50 7.51 16.85
CA GLY A 36 7.18 6.12 17.14
C GLY A 36 6.41 6.02 18.44
N TYR A 37 5.46 5.09 18.50
CA TYR A 37 4.60 4.86 19.66
C TYR A 37 4.70 3.41 20.15
N GLN A 38 4.44 3.19 21.42
CA GLN A 38 4.04 1.89 21.94
C GLN A 38 2.58 1.98 22.34
N PHE A 39 1.84 0.89 22.12
CA PHE A 39 0.44 0.82 22.45
C PHE A 39 0.18 -0.36 23.38
N ASN A 40 -0.78 -0.21 24.30
CA ASN A 40 -1.36 -1.36 24.98
C ASN A 40 -2.39 -2.06 24.06
N ALA A 41 -2.98 -3.16 24.56
CA ALA A 41 -3.97 -3.93 23.80
C ALA A 41 -5.22 -3.12 23.40
N ALA A 42 -5.56 -2.06 24.15
CA ALA A 42 -6.69 -1.17 23.84
C ALA A 42 -6.33 -0.05 22.84
N GLY A 43 -5.10 -0.01 22.33
CA GLY A 43 -4.64 1.05 21.41
C GLY A 43 -4.30 2.39 22.08
N GLN A 44 -4.17 2.40 23.42
CA GLN A 44 -3.72 3.59 24.16
C GLN A 44 -2.20 3.69 24.11
N ILE A 45 -1.68 4.91 23.98
CA ILE A 45 -0.24 5.17 23.92
C ILE A 45 0.36 4.95 25.31
N THR A 46 1.32 4.04 25.42
CA THR A 46 2.07 3.77 26.65
C THR A 46 3.46 4.40 26.65
N ALA A 47 4.03 4.61 25.46
CA ALA A 47 5.29 5.33 25.29
C ALA A 47 5.32 6.01 23.91
N GLN A 48 6.11 7.07 23.79
CA GLN A 48 6.38 7.72 22.52
C GLN A 48 7.85 8.13 22.42
N LYS A 49 8.37 8.18 21.19
CA LYS A 49 9.73 8.63 20.90
C LYS A 49 9.75 9.44 19.62
N SER A 50 10.35 10.62 19.68
CA SER A 50 10.52 11.51 18.53
C SER A 50 11.86 11.27 17.84
N LEU A 51 11.86 11.37 16.51
CA LEU A 51 13.02 11.30 15.64
C LEU A 51 12.91 12.42 14.60
N PHE A 52 13.91 13.29 14.53
CA PHE A 52 14.05 14.27 13.45
C PHE A 52 15.05 13.75 12.41
N LEU A 53 14.68 13.84 11.14
CA LEU A 53 15.53 13.47 10.00
C LEU A 53 15.73 14.70 9.09
N SER A 54 16.99 15.11 8.89
CA SER A 54 17.34 16.21 7.97
C SER A 54 17.22 15.83 6.49
N ARG A 55 17.15 14.53 6.20
CA ARG A 55 17.01 13.97 4.84
C ARG A 55 16.23 12.65 4.91
N THR A 56 15.78 12.17 3.75
CA THR A 56 15.17 10.84 3.63
C THR A 56 16.09 9.77 4.23
N SER A 57 15.51 8.86 5.00
CA SER A 57 16.22 7.73 5.61
C SER A 57 15.37 6.46 5.53
N ALA A 58 15.92 5.33 5.96
CA ALA A 58 15.25 4.04 5.94
C ALA A 58 15.51 3.26 7.23
N ALA A 59 14.53 2.44 7.63
CA ALA A 59 14.66 1.49 8.72
C ALA A 59 13.91 0.20 8.37
N ASN A 60 14.28 -0.90 9.03
CA ASN A 60 13.65 -2.19 8.84
C ASN A 60 12.36 -2.29 9.68
N THR A 61 11.41 -3.04 9.15
CA THR A 61 10.18 -3.45 9.84
C THR A 61 9.99 -4.95 9.71
N ASP A 62 9.29 -5.53 10.66
CA ASP A 62 8.88 -6.95 10.68
C ASP A 62 7.37 -7.14 10.90
N LEU A 63 6.64 -6.03 11.10
CA LEU A 63 5.20 -6.03 11.36
C LEU A 63 4.53 -4.86 10.66
N ARG A 64 3.38 -5.13 10.02
CA ARG A 64 2.42 -4.11 9.59
C ARG A 64 1.08 -4.41 10.23
N ILE A 65 0.66 -3.59 11.19
CA ILE A 65 -0.52 -3.87 12.02
C ILE A 65 -1.49 -2.71 12.04
N ARG A 66 -2.80 -3.02 12.12
CA ARG A 66 -3.83 -2.04 12.46
C ARG A 66 -3.93 -1.94 13.98
N VAL A 67 -3.66 -0.76 14.52
CA VAL A 67 -3.84 -0.45 15.94
C VAL A 67 -5.28 0.01 16.17
N GLN A 68 -5.96 -0.59 17.15
CA GLN A 68 -7.35 -0.31 17.49
C GLN A 68 -7.59 1.18 17.73
N GLY A 69 -8.65 1.73 17.13
CA GLY A 69 -9.01 3.16 17.26
C GLY A 69 -8.00 4.15 16.65
N ARG A 70 -7.00 3.68 15.91
CA ARG A 70 -5.94 4.52 15.32
C ARG A 70 -5.85 4.34 13.81
N GLY A 71 -5.15 3.30 13.36
CA GLY A 71 -4.77 3.16 11.96
C GLY A 71 -3.65 2.14 11.78
N LEU A 72 -2.97 2.19 10.65
CA LEU A 72 -1.90 1.26 10.30
C LEU A 72 -0.54 1.76 10.80
N TYR A 73 0.28 0.84 11.31
CA TYR A 73 1.61 1.10 11.85
C TYR A 73 2.62 0.04 11.42
N TYR A 74 3.89 0.43 11.40
CA TYR A 74 5.04 -0.44 11.16
C TYR A 74 5.88 -0.57 12.43
N ARG A 75 6.23 -1.78 12.84
CA ARG A 75 7.15 -1.97 13.98
C ARG A 75 8.58 -1.83 13.49
N ILE A 76 9.26 -0.80 13.95
CA ILE A 76 10.64 -0.54 13.53
C ILE A 76 11.58 -1.42 14.36
N THR A 77 12.51 -2.11 13.69
CA THR A 77 13.41 -3.09 14.33
C THR A 77 14.83 -2.59 14.52
N ASN A 78 15.21 -1.47 13.92
CA ASN A 78 16.55 -0.89 14.03
C ASN A 78 16.54 0.65 14.08
N GLY A 79 17.69 1.23 14.47
CA GLY A 79 17.86 2.67 14.60
C GLY A 79 17.12 3.27 15.80
N THR A 80 16.93 4.60 15.79
CA THR A 80 16.40 5.36 16.95
C THR A 80 15.00 4.92 17.38
N LEU A 81 14.15 4.52 16.44
CA LEU A 81 12.78 4.06 16.70
C LEU A 81 12.66 2.55 16.90
N ALA A 82 13.77 1.82 17.07
CA ALA A 82 13.73 0.39 17.34
C ALA A 82 12.80 0.06 18.52
N GLY A 83 11.87 -0.89 18.33
CA GLY A 83 10.86 -1.29 19.30
C GLY A 83 9.61 -0.41 19.35
N TYR A 84 9.51 0.62 18.50
CA TYR A 84 8.33 1.50 18.39
C TYR A 84 7.56 1.27 17.08
N LEU A 85 6.26 1.51 17.14
CA LEU A 85 5.34 1.51 16.02
C LEU A 85 5.28 2.90 15.38
N ALA A 86 5.72 3.03 14.14
CA ALA A 86 5.63 4.27 13.35
C ALA A 86 4.38 4.22 12.44
N SER A 87 3.60 5.31 12.38
CA SER A 87 2.36 5.31 11.59
C SER A 87 2.62 5.21 10.08
N ALA A 88 1.82 4.41 9.39
CA ALA A 88 1.88 4.27 7.94
C ALA A 88 1.22 5.48 7.28
N VAL A 89 2.02 6.35 6.67
CA VAL A 89 1.55 7.56 6.00
C VAL A 89 2.10 7.61 4.59
N PRO A 90 1.26 7.44 3.55
CA PRO A 90 1.70 7.48 2.16
C PRO A 90 2.51 8.76 1.85
N GLY A 91 3.67 8.60 1.24
CA GLY A 91 4.58 9.70 0.91
C GLY A 91 5.55 10.13 2.02
N GLN A 92 5.24 9.84 3.29
CA GLN A 92 6.11 10.20 4.42
C GLN A 92 6.79 8.99 5.07
N ARG A 93 6.01 7.94 5.35
CA ARG A 93 6.47 6.69 5.99
C ARG A 93 5.83 5.53 5.24
N VAL A 94 6.60 4.96 4.32
CA VAL A 94 6.10 3.94 3.40
C VAL A 94 6.95 2.70 3.49
N LEU A 95 6.29 1.55 3.66
CA LEU A 95 6.95 0.28 3.43
C LEU A 95 7.16 0.12 1.92
N LEU A 96 8.42 0.01 1.53
CA LEU A 96 8.82 -0.20 0.14
C LEU A 96 8.49 -1.62 -0.28
N GLY A 97 8.09 -1.79 -1.55
CA GLY A 97 7.70 -3.09 -2.06
C GLY A 97 6.27 -3.16 -2.55
N ALA A 98 5.95 -4.23 -3.29
CA ALA A 98 4.59 -4.75 -3.43
C ALA A 98 4.31 -5.68 -2.24
N VAL A 99 3.74 -5.12 -1.19
CA VAL A 99 3.55 -5.81 0.09
C VAL A 99 2.16 -6.45 0.16
N VAL A 100 2.05 -7.62 0.79
CA VAL A 100 0.83 -8.43 0.84
C VAL A 100 0.27 -8.67 -0.58
N PRO A 101 1.09 -9.18 -1.52
CA PRO A 101 0.62 -9.42 -2.87
C PRO A 101 -0.45 -10.50 -2.86
N HIS A 102 -1.51 -10.26 -3.61
CA HIS A 102 -2.55 -11.25 -3.87
C HIS A 102 -2.69 -11.38 -5.39
N THR A 103 -2.32 -12.55 -5.91
CA THR A 103 -2.35 -12.87 -7.33
C THR A 103 -3.67 -13.54 -7.70
N TYR A 104 -4.21 -13.19 -8.86
CA TYR A 104 -5.45 -13.76 -9.39
C TYR A 104 -5.15 -14.62 -10.62
N ALA A 105 -5.59 -15.88 -10.57
CA ALA A 105 -5.55 -16.81 -11.70
C ALA A 105 -6.97 -17.40 -11.88
N PRO A 106 -7.69 -17.06 -12.97
CA PRO A 106 -7.30 -16.14 -14.05
C PRO A 106 -7.25 -14.66 -13.62
N PRO A 107 -6.64 -13.76 -14.43
CA PRO A 107 -6.67 -12.32 -14.18
C PRO A 107 -8.10 -11.76 -14.07
N ARG A 108 -8.31 -10.81 -13.17
CA ARG A 108 -9.58 -10.09 -12.98
C ARG A 108 -9.64 -8.84 -13.85
N LYS A 109 -10.80 -8.18 -13.97
CA LYS A 109 -10.96 -6.95 -14.76
C LYS A 109 -11.06 -5.72 -13.87
N LEU A 110 -10.27 -4.70 -14.14
CA LEU A 110 -10.41 -3.40 -13.50
C LEU A 110 -11.23 -2.50 -14.43
N ALA A 111 -12.41 -2.07 -13.99
CA ALA A 111 -13.20 -1.08 -14.70
C ALA A 111 -12.71 0.34 -14.35
N PHE A 112 -12.69 1.19 -15.37
CA PHE A 112 -12.30 2.59 -15.31
C PHE A 112 -13.53 3.42 -15.65
N ASN A 113 -13.96 4.29 -14.73
CA ASN A 113 -14.87 5.37 -15.06
C ASN A 113 -14.13 6.46 -15.86
N PRO A 114 -14.84 7.36 -16.55
CA PRO A 114 -14.22 8.52 -17.15
C PRO A 114 -13.40 9.31 -16.11
N GLY A 115 -12.17 9.65 -16.46
CA GLY A 115 -11.24 10.26 -15.52
C GLY A 115 -9.78 10.09 -15.90
N THR A 116 -8.91 10.75 -15.15
CA THR A 116 -7.46 10.71 -15.35
C THR A 116 -6.82 9.84 -14.27
N TYR A 117 -6.05 8.85 -14.69
CA TYR A 117 -5.35 7.93 -13.80
C TYR A 117 -3.85 7.99 -14.04
N THR A 118 -3.08 7.71 -13.00
CA THR A 118 -1.61 7.62 -13.11
C THR A 118 -1.14 6.27 -12.60
N GLY A 119 -0.46 5.54 -13.48
CA GLY A 119 0.21 4.29 -13.16
C GLY A 119 1.71 4.48 -13.00
N TYR A 120 2.32 3.62 -12.21
CA TYR A 120 3.74 3.66 -11.89
C TYR A 120 4.41 2.32 -12.20
N ARG A 121 5.61 2.39 -12.77
CA ARG A 121 6.58 1.29 -12.78
C ARG A 121 7.66 1.60 -11.77
N TYR A 122 8.16 0.56 -11.14
CA TYR A 122 9.16 0.65 -10.10
C TYR A 122 10.43 -0.09 -10.52
N ASP A 123 11.58 0.42 -10.09
CA ASP A 123 12.85 -0.29 -10.21
C ASP A 123 13.00 -1.36 -9.11
N ALA A 124 14.15 -2.04 -9.08
CA ALA A 124 14.46 -3.05 -8.07
C ALA A 124 14.49 -2.49 -6.63
N GLY A 125 14.76 -1.20 -6.46
CA GLY A 125 14.72 -0.49 -5.17
C GLY A 125 13.34 0.04 -4.81
N TRP A 126 12.32 -0.27 -5.61
CA TRP A 126 10.96 0.25 -5.48
C TRP A 126 10.85 1.77 -5.57
N ALA A 127 11.83 2.44 -6.19
CA ALA A 127 11.69 3.83 -6.61
C ALA A 127 10.92 3.89 -7.94
N VAL A 128 10.27 5.03 -8.21
CA VAL A 128 9.46 5.19 -9.44
C VAL A 128 10.40 5.30 -10.64
N ALA A 129 10.45 4.24 -11.45
CA ALA A 129 11.23 4.18 -12.68
C ALA A 129 10.49 4.83 -13.86
N ALA A 130 9.16 4.70 -13.90
CA ALA A 130 8.34 5.38 -14.89
C ALA A 130 6.96 5.74 -14.35
N LYS A 131 6.41 6.85 -14.85
CA LYS A 131 5.02 7.26 -14.63
C LYS A 131 4.29 7.27 -15.98
N LYS A 132 3.03 6.85 -15.98
CA LYS A 132 2.14 7.01 -17.15
C LYS A 132 0.82 7.59 -16.67
N THR A 133 0.42 8.69 -17.30
CA THR A 133 -0.89 9.33 -17.04
C THR A 133 -1.73 9.19 -18.30
N PHE A 134 -3.00 8.79 -18.14
CA PHE A 134 -3.93 8.64 -19.25
C PHE A 134 -5.33 9.06 -18.79
N THR A 135 -6.07 9.70 -19.69
CA THR A 135 -7.44 10.14 -19.46
C THR A 135 -8.39 9.29 -20.27
N PHE A 136 -9.28 8.58 -19.59
CA PHE A 136 -10.40 7.89 -20.24
C PHE A 136 -11.55 8.88 -20.39
N THR A 137 -11.97 9.14 -21.62
CA THR A 137 -13.13 9.99 -21.92
C THR A 137 -14.47 9.24 -21.80
N ARG A 138 -14.42 7.92 -21.72
CA ARG A 138 -15.57 7.01 -21.54
C ARG A 138 -15.15 5.83 -20.67
N SER A 139 -16.12 5.09 -20.12
CA SER A 139 -15.82 3.90 -19.33
C SER A 139 -15.02 2.87 -20.12
N SER A 140 -14.07 2.21 -19.46
CA SER A 140 -13.17 1.22 -20.06
C SER A 140 -12.85 0.11 -19.06
N ALA A 141 -12.13 -0.92 -19.49
CA ALA A 141 -11.65 -1.99 -18.62
C ALA A 141 -10.29 -2.53 -19.07
N ALA A 142 -9.47 -2.99 -18.12
CA ALA A 142 -8.21 -3.66 -18.38
C ALA A 142 -8.01 -4.85 -17.44
N PRO A 143 -7.34 -5.94 -17.86
CA PRO A 143 -7.05 -7.05 -16.98
C PRO A 143 -5.99 -6.67 -15.94
N PHE A 144 -6.14 -7.15 -14.71
CA PHE A 144 -5.14 -7.08 -13.65
C PHE A 144 -4.85 -8.45 -13.06
N GLY A 145 -3.56 -8.73 -12.83
CA GLY A 145 -3.08 -10.03 -12.37
C GLY A 145 -2.89 -10.11 -10.86
N ALA A 146 -2.74 -8.98 -10.18
CA ALA A 146 -2.53 -8.93 -8.74
C ALA A 146 -2.97 -7.62 -8.12
N THR A 147 -3.19 -7.62 -6.80
CA THR A 147 -3.21 -6.42 -5.97
C THR A 147 -2.14 -6.49 -4.90
N ALA A 148 -1.58 -5.35 -4.52
CA ALA A 148 -0.61 -5.24 -3.43
C ALA A 148 -0.63 -3.84 -2.82
N TRP A 149 -0.14 -3.70 -1.59
CA TRP A 149 0.21 -2.40 -1.02
C TRP A 149 1.58 -1.97 -1.57
N VAL A 150 1.57 -1.22 -2.66
CA VAL A 150 2.79 -0.74 -3.32
C VAL A 150 3.19 0.61 -2.76
N ASN A 151 4.34 0.69 -2.11
CA ASN A 151 4.85 1.90 -1.46
C ASN A 151 3.79 2.61 -0.59
N GLY A 152 3.03 1.82 0.19
CA GLY A 152 2.01 2.29 1.11
C GLY A 152 0.63 2.58 0.51
N ARG A 153 0.38 2.28 -0.77
CA ARG A 153 -0.94 2.43 -1.41
C ARG A 153 -1.41 1.12 -2.03
N LEU A 154 -2.66 0.72 -1.76
CA LEU A 154 -3.27 -0.38 -2.48
C LEU A 154 -3.20 -0.07 -3.98
N SER A 155 -2.71 -1.03 -4.77
CA SER A 155 -2.50 -0.86 -6.20
C SER A 155 -2.82 -2.14 -6.97
N TYR A 156 -3.22 -1.97 -8.24
CA TYR A 156 -3.56 -3.04 -9.18
C TYR A 156 -2.44 -3.25 -10.19
N GLN A 157 -1.95 -4.48 -10.36
CA GLN A 157 -0.96 -4.82 -11.38
C GLN A 157 -1.65 -5.03 -12.73
N ILE A 158 -1.62 -4.03 -13.60
CA ILE A 158 -2.31 -4.10 -14.89
C ILE A 158 -1.48 -4.94 -15.88
N THR A 159 -2.13 -5.91 -16.52
CA THR A 159 -1.49 -6.89 -17.41
C THR A 159 -1.80 -6.68 -18.90
N GLY A 160 -2.71 -5.75 -19.22
CA GLY A 160 -3.07 -5.43 -20.61
C GLY A 160 -3.58 -4.00 -20.78
N GLY A 161 -3.68 -3.55 -22.03
CA GLY A 161 -4.11 -2.19 -22.37
C GLY A 161 -3.05 -1.11 -22.08
N VAL A 162 -3.47 0.15 -21.98
CA VAL A 162 -2.57 1.32 -21.90
C VAL A 162 -1.62 1.29 -20.69
N TYR A 163 -2.02 0.66 -19.59
CA TYR A 163 -1.23 0.50 -18.37
C TYR A 163 -0.53 -0.85 -18.25
N ALA A 164 -0.41 -1.64 -19.32
CA ALA A 164 0.27 -2.94 -19.25
C ALA A 164 1.67 -2.83 -18.61
N GLY A 165 1.90 -3.61 -17.56
CA GLY A 165 3.12 -3.62 -16.76
C GLY A 165 3.26 -2.44 -15.79
N TYR A 166 2.20 -1.68 -15.51
CA TYR A 166 2.18 -0.64 -14.48
C TYR A 166 1.35 -1.09 -13.28
N TRP A 167 1.71 -0.58 -12.10
CA TRP A 167 0.87 -0.59 -10.91
C TRP A 167 0.01 0.66 -10.89
N LEU A 168 -1.29 0.49 -10.77
CA LEU A 168 -2.25 1.58 -10.68
C LEU A 168 -2.73 1.72 -9.23
N PRO A 169 -2.40 2.80 -8.51
CA PRO A 169 -2.92 3.00 -7.16
C PRO A 169 -4.45 3.08 -7.18
N ALA A 170 -5.08 2.48 -6.17
CA ALA A 170 -6.50 2.58 -5.97
C ALA A 170 -6.92 4.05 -5.84
N ALA A 171 -7.95 4.41 -6.58
CA ALA A 171 -8.46 5.77 -6.72
C ALA A 171 -9.96 5.71 -7.03
N ALA A 172 -10.66 6.81 -6.81
CA ALA A 172 -12.06 6.92 -7.19
C ALA A 172 -12.24 6.64 -8.69
N GLY A 173 -13.30 5.89 -9.03
CA GLY A 173 -13.59 5.49 -10.41
C GLY A 173 -12.82 4.26 -10.92
N LEU A 174 -11.96 3.66 -10.11
CA LEU A 174 -11.43 2.31 -10.37
C LEU A 174 -12.27 1.28 -9.62
N VAL A 175 -12.86 0.33 -10.35
CA VAL A 175 -13.74 -0.69 -9.76
C VAL A 175 -13.25 -2.09 -10.17
N PRO A 176 -12.72 -2.90 -9.25
CA PRO A 176 -12.34 -4.27 -9.56
C PRO A 176 -13.60 -5.15 -9.74
N ALA A 177 -13.64 -5.89 -10.84
CA ALA A 177 -14.64 -6.89 -11.20
C ALA A 177 -13.98 -8.27 -11.28
#